data_AF-A0A7C2UR02-F1
#
_entry.id   AF-A0A7C2UR02-F1
#
_cell.length_a   1.000
_cell.length_b   1.000
_cell.length_c   1.000
_cell.angle_alpha   90.00
_cell.angle_beta   90.00
_cell.angle_gamma   90.00
#
_symmetry.space_group_name_H-M   'P 1'
#
loop_
_entity.id
_entity.type
_entity.pdbx_description
1 polymer ?
#
loop_
_entity_poly.entity_id
_entity_poly.type
_entity_poly.pdbx_seq_one_letter_code
_entity_poly.pdbx_strand_id
1 'polypeptide(L)'
;MRLIGLAFGTLLIAGMFAQGKIVVNNDEWTLSSTGYSHAPDADRFARNVASWFTGGGSGNFLAYTNNFGLTDTQLANTMANAGHTWTVSTAGTLNLSLMQNYDAIFLGGYYTNIVIADLIQYVQNGGNVYLAAGTGVGGAVNEAGFWNPFLNAFGLSFAPSYNGIGGNIPINSPHPIFAGVSQLYQNNGNSIIDLQPANPNNEVLVFSQGQGLYAVYIVPEPASLLALGVGLAGVAGLRRRRQ
;
A
#
# COMPACT_ATOMS: atom_id res chain seq x y z
N MET A 1 -34.33 -31.98 39.98
CA MET A 1 -33.41 -32.66 39.05
C MET A 1 -33.09 -31.68 37.94
N ARG A 2 -31.81 -31.32 37.78
CA ARG A 2 -31.33 -30.14 37.03
C ARG A 2 -31.43 -30.36 35.51
N LEU A 3 -32.06 -29.42 34.79
CA LEU A 3 -31.95 -29.32 33.34
C LEU A 3 -30.56 -28.78 32.99
N ILE A 4 -29.80 -29.55 32.21
CA ILE A 4 -28.54 -29.14 31.60
C ILE A 4 -28.88 -28.42 30.30
N GLY A 5 -28.64 -27.11 30.24
CA GLY A 5 -28.72 -26.34 29.01
C GLY A 5 -27.43 -26.51 28.21
N LEU A 6 -27.51 -27.11 27.03
CA LEU A 6 -26.44 -27.09 26.03
C LEU A 6 -26.39 -25.68 25.42
N ALA A 7 -25.32 -24.94 25.69
CA ALA A 7 -24.96 -23.77 24.90
C ALA A 7 -24.15 -24.26 23.68
N PHE A 8 -24.74 -24.20 22.49
CA PHE A 8 -24.00 -24.30 21.23
C PHE A 8 -23.31 -22.96 20.99
N GLY A 9 -22.03 -22.87 21.34
CA GLY A 9 -21.15 -21.79 20.90
C GLY A 9 -20.62 -22.12 19.51
N THR A 10 -21.10 -21.42 18.49
CA THR A 10 -20.51 -21.47 17.15
C THR A 10 -19.18 -20.74 17.20
N LEU A 11 -18.06 -21.49 17.20
CA LEU A 11 -16.73 -20.94 17.04
C LEU A 11 -16.57 -20.51 15.57
N LEU A 12 -16.75 -19.23 15.28
CA LEU A 12 -16.33 -18.64 14.01
C LEU A 12 -14.80 -18.60 14.02
N ILE A 13 -14.18 -19.58 13.35
CA ILE A 13 -12.79 -19.45 12.94
C ILE A 13 -12.80 -18.42 11.81
N ALA A 14 -12.62 -17.14 12.16
CA ALA A 14 -12.24 -16.14 11.19
C ALA A 14 -10.85 -16.53 10.70
N GLY A 15 -10.78 -17.16 9.52
CA GLY A 15 -9.51 -17.17 8.79
C GLY A 15 -9.11 -15.72 8.60
N MET A 16 -7.95 -15.33 9.12
CA MET A 16 -7.34 -14.06 8.74
C MET A 16 -7.07 -14.15 7.24
N PHE A 17 -7.93 -13.58 6.42
CA PHE A 17 -7.58 -13.37 5.03
C PHE A 17 -6.42 -12.38 5.01
N ALA A 18 -5.43 -12.60 4.16
CA ALA A 18 -4.35 -11.63 4.02
C ALA A 18 -4.97 -10.32 3.50
N GLN A 19 -4.83 -9.25 4.28
CA GLN A 19 -5.40 -7.96 3.95
C GLN A 19 -4.52 -7.27 2.90
N GLY A 20 -5.06 -7.04 1.69
CA GLY A 20 -4.32 -6.38 0.62
C GLY A 20 -4.05 -4.92 0.98
N LYS A 21 -2.84 -4.44 0.66
CA LYS A 21 -2.39 -3.09 1.04
C LYS A 21 -1.74 -2.38 -0.12
N ILE A 22 -1.89 -1.05 -0.14
CA ILE A 22 -1.18 -0.18 -1.07
C ILE A 22 -0.41 0.86 -0.25
N VAL A 23 0.85 1.07 -0.59
CA VAL A 23 1.59 2.29 -0.22
C VAL A 23 1.82 3.07 -1.51
N VAL A 24 1.43 4.34 -1.51
CA VAL A 24 1.68 5.26 -2.61
C VAL A 24 2.68 6.30 -2.13
N ASN A 25 3.75 6.48 -2.89
CA ASN A 25 4.70 7.56 -2.74
C ASN A 25 4.62 8.44 -3.99
N ASN A 26 4.54 9.76 -3.80
CA ASN A 26 4.46 10.70 -4.91
C ASN A 26 5.75 10.75 -5.76
N ASP A 27 6.86 10.20 -5.27
CA ASP A 27 8.20 10.47 -5.79
C ASP A 27 9.16 9.27 -5.67
N GLU A 28 9.84 8.93 -6.75
CA GLU A 28 10.80 7.83 -6.85
C GLU A 28 12.13 8.11 -6.14
N TRP A 29 12.48 9.38 -5.94
CA TRP A 29 13.76 9.76 -5.33
C TRP A 29 13.87 9.30 -3.89
N THR A 30 12.77 9.14 -3.16
CA THR A 30 12.75 8.72 -1.75
C THR A 30 13.55 7.43 -1.50
N LEU A 31 13.43 6.43 -2.38
CA LEU A 31 14.08 5.12 -2.22
C LEU A 31 15.31 4.93 -3.12
N SER A 32 15.65 5.95 -3.93
CA SER A 32 16.90 5.98 -4.69
C SER A 32 18.13 6.07 -3.79
N SER A 33 19.31 5.75 -4.31
CA SER A 33 20.57 5.95 -3.55
C SER A 33 20.80 7.42 -3.16
N THR A 34 20.28 8.36 -3.96
CA THR A 34 20.29 9.79 -3.62
C THR A 34 19.37 10.09 -2.45
N GLY A 35 18.18 9.49 -2.41
CA GLY A 35 17.25 9.67 -1.29
C GLY A 35 17.84 9.19 0.03
N TYR A 36 18.48 8.03 0.01
CA TYR A 36 19.22 7.48 1.15
C TYR A 36 20.40 8.36 1.59
N SER A 37 21.13 8.97 0.66
CA SER A 37 22.28 9.82 1.01
C SER A 37 21.85 11.15 1.64
N HIS A 38 20.72 11.71 1.21
CA HIS A 38 20.18 12.96 1.74
C HIS A 38 19.33 12.76 3.00
N ALA A 39 18.55 11.68 3.08
CA ALA A 39 17.69 11.33 4.20
C ALA A 39 17.92 9.87 4.61
N PRO A 40 18.90 9.59 5.50
CA PRO A 40 19.27 8.23 5.87
C PRO A 40 18.13 7.36 6.39
N ASP A 41 17.07 7.96 6.95
CA ASP A 41 15.87 7.26 7.42
C ASP A 41 15.07 6.57 6.29
N ALA A 42 15.42 6.78 5.01
CA ALA A 42 14.86 6.03 3.88
C ALA A 42 15.03 4.51 4.05
N ASP A 43 16.12 4.07 4.68
CA ASP A 43 16.36 2.66 5.00
C ASP A 43 15.28 2.09 5.91
N ARG A 44 14.90 2.85 6.94
CA ARG A 44 13.91 2.49 7.94
C ARG A 44 12.51 2.59 7.37
N PHE A 45 12.22 3.59 6.54
CA PHE A 45 10.98 3.67 5.80
C PHE A 45 10.77 2.42 4.92
N ALA A 46 11.78 2.03 4.13
CA ALA A 46 11.70 0.83 3.30
C ALA A 46 11.43 -0.45 4.12
N ARG A 47 12.13 -0.62 5.25
CA ARG A 47 11.92 -1.74 6.18
C ARG A 47 10.55 -1.73 6.84
N ASN A 48 10.04 -0.56 7.21
CA ASN A 48 8.72 -0.43 7.81
C ASN A 48 7.61 -0.75 6.80
N VAL A 49 7.75 -0.33 5.54
CA VAL A 49 6.83 -0.71 4.46
C VAL A 49 6.83 -2.23 4.25
N ALA A 50 8.02 -2.84 4.15
CA ALA A 50 8.15 -4.28 4.02
C ALA A 50 7.54 -5.04 5.22
N SER A 51 7.81 -4.58 6.44
CA SER A 51 7.23 -5.12 7.66
C SER A 51 5.70 -4.96 7.69
N TRP A 52 5.18 -3.86 7.18
CA TRP A 52 3.74 -3.61 7.16
C TRP A 52 3.03 -4.54 6.17
N PHE A 53 3.64 -4.83 5.03
CA PHE A 53 3.12 -5.82 4.07
C PHE A 53 3.16 -7.24 4.63
N THR A 54 4.26 -7.64 5.26
CA THR A 54 4.52 -9.02 5.70
C THR A 54 4.05 -9.33 7.13
N GLY A 55 3.58 -8.33 7.89
CA GLY A 55 3.29 -8.49 9.31
C GLY A 55 4.55 -8.69 10.17
N GLY A 56 5.70 -8.21 9.71
CA GLY A 56 7.00 -8.29 10.40
C GLY A 56 7.83 -9.54 10.08
N GLY A 57 7.36 -10.40 9.17
CA GLY A 57 8.10 -11.56 8.69
C GLY A 57 9.04 -11.24 7.52
N SER A 58 9.79 -12.25 7.07
CA SER A 58 10.46 -12.22 5.77
C SER A 58 9.42 -12.15 4.63
N GLY A 59 9.85 -11.66 3.47
CA GLY A 59 8.98 -11.51 2.30
C GLY A 59 9.76 -11.69 1.00
N ASN A 60 9.04 -12.09 -0.06
CA ASN A 60 9.52 -12.18 -1.42
C ASN A 60 8.91 -11.05 -2.26
N PHE A 61 9.74 -10.08 -2.65
CA PHE A 61 9.29 -8.87 -3.33
C PHE A 61 9.79 -8.81 -4.77
N LEU A 62 8.92 -8.30 -5.65
CA LEU A 62 9.25 -7.98 -7.03
C LEU A 62 9.22 -6.47 -7.23
N ALA A 63 10.36 -5.86 -7.55
CA ALA A 63 10.41 -4.56 -8.21
C ALA A 63 10.21 -4.76 -9.71
N TYR A 64 8.97 -4.57 -10.19
CA TYR A 64 8.64 -4.68 -11.61
C TYR A 64 8.86 -3.35 -12.32
N THR A 65 10.13 -2.99 -12.50
CA THR A 65 10.52 -1.71 -13.10
C THR A 65 11.99 -1.68 -13.51
N ASN A 66 12.36 -0.69 -14.32
CA ASN A 66 13.73 -0.26 -14.61
C ASN A 66 14.07 1.13 -14.01
N ASN A 67 13.22 1.68 -13.14
CA ASN A 67 13.41 2.99 -12.52
C ASN A 67 14.42 2.91 -11.35
N PHE A 68 15.40 3.82 -11.36
CA PHE A 68 16.50 3.87 -10.39
C PHE A 68 16.04 3.93 -8.93
N GLY A 69 14.89 4.57 -8.65
CA GLY A 69 14.31 4.64 -7.31
C GLY A 69 14.01 3.27 -6.68
N LEU A 70 13.88 2.23 -7.50
CA LEU A 70 13.60 0.85 -7.06
C LEU A 70 14.66 -0.17 -7.51
N THR A 71 15.54 0.17 -8.46
CA THR A 71 16.59 -0.74 -8.96
C THR A 71 17.98 -0.50 -8.37
N ASP A 72 18.16 0.61 -7.64
CA ASP A 72 19.44 0.96 -7.03
C ASP A 72 19.87 -0.02 -5.93
N THR A 73 21.19 -0.18 -5.77
CA THR A 73 21.79 -1.18 -4.87
C THR A 73 21.50 -0.94 -3.40
N GLN A 74 21.32 0.31 -2.95
CA GLN A 74 21.07 0.58 -1.53
C GLN A 74 19.72 0.03 -1.06
N LEU A 75 18.65 0.20 -1.86
CA LEU A 75 17.35 -0.39 -1.54
C LEU A 75 17.42 -1.92 -1.53
N ALA A 76 18.05 -2.51 -2.54
CA ALA A 76 18.22 -3.96 -2.62
C ALA A 76 18.96 -4.52 -1.39
N ASN A 77 20.05 -3.86 -0.98
CA ASN A 77 20.80 -4.23 0.24
C ASN A 77 19.95 -4.05 1.51
N THR A 78 19.17 -2.97 1.62
CA THR A 78 18.27 -2.76 2.75
C THR A 78 17.27 -3.90 2.89
N MET A 79 16.64 -4.30 1.78
CA MET A 79 15.65 -5.39 1.77
C MET A 79 16.31 -6.74 2.10
N ALA A 80 17.46 -7.04 1.50
CA ALA A 80 18.21 -8.27 1.77
C ALA A 80 18.69 -8.36 3.23
N ASN A 81 19.22 -7.26 3.79
CA ASN A 81 19.69 -7.20 5.17
C ASN A 81 18.53 -7.32 6.19
N ALA A 82 17.32 -6.94 5.80
CA ALA A 82 16.10 -7.16 6.57
C ALA A 82 15.54 -8.60 6.44
N GLY A 83 16.20 -9.46 5.66
CA GLY A 83 15.81 -10.87 5.50
C GLY A 83 14.74 -11.10 4.44
N HIS A 84 14.55 -10.16 3.51
CA HIS A 84 13.65 -10.30 2.37
C HIS A 84 14.40 -10.74 1.10
N THR A 85 13.68 -11.39 0.19
CA THR A 85 14.14 -11.59 -1.19
C THR A 85 13.70 -10.40 -2.03
N TRP A 86 14.64 -9.79 -2.76
CA TRP A 86 14.37 -8.64 -3.64
C TRP A 86 14.72 -9.00 -5.08
N THR A 87 13.69 -9.13 -5.93
CA THR A 87 13.85 -9.41 -7.36
C THR A 87 13.57 -8.15 -8.15
N VAL A 88 14.48 -7.75 -9.04
CA VAL A 88 14.23 -6.68 -10.02
C VAL A 88 14.03 -7.33 -11.38
N SER A 89 12.93 -7.03 -12.06
CA SER A 89 12.64 -7.60 -13.38
C SER A 89 11.63 -6.78 -14.16
N THR A 90 11.76 -6.74 -15.48
CA THR A 90 10.71 -6.28 -16.41
C THR A 90 10.26 -7.41 -17.35
N ALA A 91 10.68 -8.64 -17.06
CA ALA A 91 10.45 -9.78 -17.93
C ALA A 91 9.00 -10.28 -17.86
N GLY A 92 8.46 -10.64 -19.03
CA GLY A 92 7.09 -11.13 -19.16
C GLY A 92 6.03 -10.05 -18.98
N THR A 93 4.79 -10.50 -18.74
CA THR A 93 3.65 -9.66 -18.43
C THR A 93 3.35 -9.71 -16.94
N LEU A 94 3.28 -8.56 -16.30
CA LEU A 94 2.80 -8.42 -14.92
C LEU A 94 1.29 -8.61 -14.89
N ASN A 95 0.90 -9.88 -14.91
CA ASN A 95 -0.47 -10.37 -14.77
C ASN A 95 -0.68 -10.99 -13.38
N LEU A 96 -1.92 -11.35 -13.07
CA LEU A 96 -2.29 -11.85 -11.73
C LEU A 96 -1.46 -13.09 -11.33
N SER A 97 -1.26 -14.02 -12.26
CA SER A 97 -0.51 -15.25 -12.04
C SER A 97 0.94 -14.98 -11.64
N LEU A 98 1.61 -14.02 -12.29
CA LEU A 98 2.95 -13.62 -11.91
C LEU A 98 2.98 -12.97 -10.53
N MET A 99 2.07 -12.02 -10.28
CA MET A 99 2.04 -11.25 -9.02
C MET A 99 1.80 -12.13 -7.79
N GLN A 100 0.99 -13.19 -7.91
CA GLN A 100 0.69 -14.13 -6.83
C GLN A 100 1.89 -14.94 -6.33
N ASN A 101 3.03 -14.92 -7.03
CA ASN A 101 4.27 -15.55 -6.55
C ASN A 101 5.07 -14.66 -5.58
N TYR A 102 4.62 -13.42 -5.34
CA TYR A 102 5.30 -12.43 -4.52
C TYR A 102 4.37 -11.90 -3.43
N ASP A 103 4.96 -11.58 -2.28
CA ASP A 103 4.25 -10.99 -1.14
C ASP A 103 3.92 -9.51 -1.39
N ALA A 104 4.72 -8.84 -2.23
CA ALA A 104 4.45 -7.47 -2.67
C ALA A 104 5.10 -7.16 -4.02
N ILE A 105 4.47 -6.25 -4.76
CA ILE A 105 4.97 -5.70 -6.03
C ILE A 105 5.32 -4.23 -5.84
N PHE A 106 6.53 -3.84 -6.21
CA PHE A 106 7.03 -2.47 -6.20
C PHE A 106 7.08 -1.94 -7.63
N LEU A 107 6.45 -0.79 -7.87
CA LEU A 107 6.21 -0.21 -9.18
C LEU A 107 6.64 1.26 -9.23
N GLY A 108 7.05 1.71 -10.41
CA GLY A 108 7.30 3.13 -10.71
C GLY A 108 8.01 3.29 -12.05
N GLY A 109 7.63 4.25 -12.88
CA GLY A 109 8.36 4.59 -14.12
C GLY A 109 8.46 3.53 -15.22
N TYR A 110 7.75 2.40 -15.11
CA TYR A 110 7.67 1.38 -16.14
C TYR A 110 6.20 1.02 -16.39
N TYR A 111 5.75 1.18 -17.64
CA TYR A 111 4.32 1.05 -18.01
C TYR A 111 4.05 -0.13 -18.95
N THR A 112 5.10 -0.78 -19.44
CA THR A 112 4.99 -1.82 -20.44
C THR A 112 4.65 -3.17 -19.79
N ASN A 113 3.77 -3.93 -20.44
CA ASN A 113 3.34 -5.27 -20.02
C ASN A 113 2.70 -5.33 -18.61
N ILE A 114 2.09 -4.24 -18.13
CA ILE A 114 1.32 -4.22 -16.89
C ILE A 114 -0.17 -4.28 -17.22
N VAL A 115 -0.88 -5.25 -16.64
CA VAL A 115 -2.33 -5.38 -16.80
C VAL A 115 -3.01 -4.76 -15.58
N ILE A 116 -3.54 -3.55 -15.73
CA ILE A 116 -4.14 -2.78 -14.62
C ILE A 116 -5.28 -3.54 -13.92
N ALA A 117 -6.15 -4.22 -14.68
CA ALA A 117 -7.24 -4.99 -14.11
C ALA A 117 -6.74 -6.12 -13.18
N ASP A 118 -5.65 -6.79 -13.57
CA ASP A 118 -5.03 -7.84 -12.76
C ASP A 118 -4.35 -7.27 -11.52
N LEU A 119 -3.77 -6.06 -11.59
CA LEU A 119 -3.17 -5.38 -10.45
C LEU A 119 -4.22 -5.01 -9.40
N ILE A 120 -5.37 -4.52 -9.84
CA ILE A 120 -6.53 -4.28 -8.97
C ILE A 120 -6.98 -5.60 -8.32
N GLN A 121 -7.14 -6.66 -9.12
CA GLN A 121 -7.55 -7.97 -8.63
C GLN A 121 -6.54 -8.58 -7.65
N TYR A 122 -5.24 -8.40 -7.89
CA TYR A 122 -4.18 -8.86 -7.00
C TYR A 122 -4.30 -8.23 -5.62
N VAL A 123 -4.48 -6.91 -5.53
CA VAL A 123 -4.69 -6.23 -4.24
C VAL A 123 -5.98 -6.70 -3.58
N GLN A 124 -7.08 -6.79 -4.31
CA GLN A 124 -8.36 -7.29 -3.78
C GLN A 124 -8.26 -8.72 -3.23
N ASN A 125 -7.36 -9.53 -3.77
CA ASN A 125 -7.08 -10.90 -3.32
C ASN A 125 -6.06 -10.98 -2.17
N GLY A 126 -5.65 -9.86 -1.58
CA GLY A 126 -4.72 -9.81 -0.45
C GLY A 126 -3.27 -9.48 -0.82
N GLY A 127 -2.99 -9.21 -2.09
CA GLY A 127 -1.67 -8.77 -2.56
C GLY A 127 -1.31 -7.37 -2.10
N ASN A 128 0.00 -7.08 -2.04
CA ASN A 128 0.51 -5.78 -1.59
C ASN A 128 1.21 -5.03 -2.73
N VAL A 129 1.01 -3.71 -2.80
CA VAL A 129 1.62 -2.87 -3.83
C VAL A 129 2.29 -1.66 -3.20
N TYR A 130 3.55 -1.41 -3.57
CA TYR A 130 4.18 -0.10 -3.41
C TYR A 130 4.25 0.58 -4.78
N LEU A 131 3.73 1.80 -4.90
CA LEU A 131 3.75 2.57 -6.13
C LEU A 131 4.45 3.91 -5.91
N ALA A 132 5.57 4.13 -6.60
CA ALA A 132 6.21 5.43 -6.70
C ALA A 132 5.81 6.14 -8.01
N ALA A 133 5.43 7.42 -7.89
CA ALA A 133 5.29 8.34 -9.01
C ALA A 133 6.48 9.31 -9.09
N GLY A 134 6.35 10.40 -9.84
CA GLY A 134 7.39 11.42 -9.96
C GLY A 134 8.44 11.08 -11.02
N THR A 135 8.29 9.95 -11.72
CA THR A 135 9.39 9.25 -12.40
C THR A 135 9.97 9.96 -13.61
N GLY A 136 9.37 11.08 -14.02
CA GLY A 136 9.67 11.79 -15.27
C GLY A 136 9.22 11.06 -16.54
N VAL A 137 8.86 9.77 -16.47
CA VAL A 137 8.56 8.96 -17.65
C VAL A 137 7.21 9.35 -18.24
N GLY A 138 7.25 9.97 -19.43
CA GLY A 138 6.05 10.49 -20.11
C GLY A 138 5.49 11.79 -19.51
N GLY A 139 6.09 12.30 -18.43
CA GLY A 139 5.65 13.48 -17.69
C GLY A 139 4.44 13.23 -16.79
N ALA A 140 4.18 14.19 -15.90
CA ALA A 140 3.19 14.08 -14.82
C ALA A 140 1.78 13.70 -15.30
N VAL A 141 1.34 14.21 -16.45
CA VAL A 141 0.02 13.94 -17.02
C VAL A 141 -0.10 12.47 -17.45
N ASN A 142 0.93 11.93 -18.09
CA ASN A 142 0.91 10.58 -18.64
C ASN A 142 1.05 9.55 -17.51
N GLU A 143 1.93 9.82 -16.54
CA GLU A 143 2.08 9.01 -15.33
C GLU A 143 0.76 8.94 -14.54
N ALA A 144 0.11 10.08 -14.29
CA ALA A 144 -1.21 10.11 -13.67
C ALA A 144 -2.25 9.38 -14.53
N GLY A 145 -2.25 9.58 -15.85
CA GLY A 145 -3.16 8.92 -16.79
C GLY A 145 -3.05 7.39 -16.77
N PHE A 146 -1.83 6.86 -16.60
CA PHE A 146 -1.58 5.42 -16.55
C PHE A 146 -1.95 4.80 -15.19
N TRP A 147 -1.59 5.45 -14.08
CA TRP A 147 -1.79 4.88 -12.74
C TRP A 147 -3.17 5.17 -12.13
N ASN A 148 -3.84 6.25 -12.53
CA ASN A 148 -5.14 6.61 -11.95
C ASN A 148 -6.24 5.55 -12.16
N PRO A 149 -6.32 4.81 -13.27
CA PRO A 149 -7.24 3.67 -13.36
C PRO A 149 -7.07 2.63 -12.22
N PHE A 150 -5.83 2.37 -11.79
CA PHE A 150 -5.55 1.52 -10.62
C PHE A 150 -5.90 2.24 -9.31
N LEU A 151 -5.36 3.44 -9.09
CA LEU A 151 -5.54 4.16 -7.82
C LEU A 151 -7.00 4.53 -7.54
N ASN A 152 -7.76 4.93 -8.56
CA ASN A 152 -9.16 5.33 -8.42
C ASN A 152 -10.03 4.16 -7.93
N ALA A 153 -9.65 2.91 -8.22
CA ALA A 153 -10.33 1.71 -7.70
C ALA A 153 -10.22 1.61 -6.16
N PHE A 154 -9.26 2.31 -5.56
CA PHE A 154 -8.94 2.32 -4.14
C PHE A 154 -9.09 3.72 -3.51
N GLY A 155 -9.82 4.62 -4.16
CA GLY A 155 -10.12 5.95 -3.61
C GLY A 155 -8.94 6.93 -3.61
N LEU A 156 -7.86 6.65 -4.35
CA LEU A 156 -6.69 7.52 -4.47
C LEU A 156 -6.50 8.00 -5.90
N SER A 157 -5.71 9.04 -6.11
CA SER A 157 -5.35 9.53 -7.44
C SER A 157 -4.03 10.32 -7.42
N PHE A 158 -3.32 10.36 -8.54
CA PHE A 158 -2.27 11.34 -8.78
C PHE A 158 -2.82 12.57 -9.49
N ALA A 159 -2.40 13.75 -9.03
CA ALA A 159 -2.57 14.99 -9.78
C ALA A 159 -1.76 14.95 -11.09
N PRO A 160 -2.29 15.47 -12.21
CA PRO A 160 -1.60 15.44 -13.50
C PRO A 160 -0.52 16.55 -13.64
N SER A 161 0.20 16.85 -12.56
CA SER A 161 1.24 17.87 -12.49
C SER A 161 2.26 17.52 -11.40
N TYR A 162 3.53 17.83 -11.66
CA TYR A 162 4.54 17.78 -10.60
C TYR A 162 4.42 18.99 -9.68
N ASN A 163 4.72 18.77 -8.40
CA ASN A 163 4.32 19.69 -7.34
C ASN A 163 5.42 20.67 -6.88
N GLY A 164 6.63 20.57 -7.44
CA GLY A 164 7.77 21.42 -7.10
C GLY A 164 8.36 21.18 -5.70
N ILE A 165 7.92 20.15 -4.99
CA ILE A 165 8.39 19.85 -3.63
C ILE A 165 9.72 19.11 -3.73
N GLY A 166 10.76 19.66 -3.11
CA GLY A 166 12.08 19.06 -3.11
C GLY A 166 12.83 19.24 -1.79
N GLY A 167 13.80 18.36 -1.56
CA GLY A 167 14.63 18.32 -0.37
C GLY A 167 14.16 17.31 0.67
N ASN A 168 14.69 17.42 1.88
CA ASN A 168 14.29 16.55 2.99
C ASN A 168 12.98 17.06 3.60
N ILE A 169 11.92 16.28 3.43
CA ILE A 169 10.60 16.61 3.94
C ILE A 169 10.40 15.95 5.31
N PRO A 170 10.06 16.72 6.35
CA PRO A 170 9.73 16.16 7.66
C PRO A 170 8.55 15.20 7.57
N ILE A 171 8.67 14.06 8.25
CA ILE A 171 7.61 13.06 8.35
C ILE A 171 6.91 13.25 9.69
N ASN A 172 5.64 13.65 9.62
CA ASN A 172 4.76 13.81 10.78
C ASN A 172 3.51 12.95 10.60
N SER A 173 3.67 11.63 10.74
CA SER A 173 2.57 10.67 10.69
C SER A 173 2.79 9.58 11.73
N PRO A 174 1.75 9.19 12.50
CA PRO A 174 1.84 8.08 13.44
C PRO A 174 1.77 6.71 12.75
N HIS A 175 1.57 6.66 11.42
CA HIS A 175 1.38 5.40 10.71
C HIS A 175 2.63 4.50 10.82
N PRO A 176 2.47 3.17 11.01
CA PRO A 176 3.60 2.25 11.22
C PRO A 176 4.69 2.30 10.14
N ILE A 177 4.34 2.62 8.88
CA ILE A 177 5.33 2.75 7.80
C ILE A 177 6.36 3.87 8.09
N PHE A 178 6.01 4.83 8.95
CA PHE A 178 6.86 5.96 9.34
C PHE A 178 7.45 5.83 10.75
N ALA A 179 7.33 4.67 11.41
CA ALA A 179 7.87 4.46 12.74
C ALA A 179 9.38 4.78 12.80
N GLY A 180 9.74 5.82 13.55
CA GLY A 180 11.12 6.28 13.70
C GLY A 180 11.71 7.00 12.47
N VAL A 181 10.90 7.32 11.45
CA VAL A 181 11.33 8.08 10.28
C VAL A 181 11.09 9.57 10.55
N SER A 182 12.16 10.37 10.55
CA SER A 182 12.07 11.81 10.85
C SER A 182 11.86 12.67 9.60
N GLN A 183 12.50 12.29 8.49
CA GLN A 183 12.43 12.98 7.21
C GLN A 183 12.70 12.01 6.06
N LEU A 184 12.16 12.31 4.88
CA LEU A 184 12.42 11.59 3.64
C LEU A 184 12.73 12.57 2.52
N TYR A 185 13.64 12.19 1.62
CA TYR A 185 14.01 13.02 0.48
C TYR A 185 12.96 12.92 -0.63
N GLN A 186 12.68 14.07 -1.23
CA GLN A 186 11.72 14.29 -2.31
C GLN A 186 12.36 15.19 -3.36
N ASN A 187 11.97 15.05 -4.61
CA ASN A 187 12.39 15.88 -5.73
C ASN A 187 11.35 15.87 -6.88
N ASN A 188 10.27 16.61 -6.65
CA ASN A 188 9.27 17.01 -7.64
C ASN A 188 8.38 15.86 -8.18
N GLY A 189 7.60 15.25 -7.29
CA GLY A 189 6.65 14.19 -7.62
C GLY A 189 5.21 14.62 -7.96
N ASN A 190 4.33 13.65 -8.27
CA ASN A 190 2.90 13.86 -8.47
C ASN A 190 2.13 13.86 -7.15
N SER A 191 1.47 14.96 -6.79
CA SER A 191 0.67 14.99 -5.57
C SER A 191 -0.41 13.92 -5.54
N ILE A 192 -0.56 13.28 -4.38
CA ILE A 192 -1.60 12.28 -4.15
C ILE A 192 -2.86 12.98 -3.63
N ILE A 193 -4.01 12.58 -4.18
CA ILE A 193 -5.34 13.06 -3.81
C ILE A 193 -6.12 11.89 -3.23
N ASP A 194 -6.71 12.12 -2.07
CA ASP A 194 -7.75 11.24 -1.51
C ASP A 194 -9.11 11.61 -2.15
N LEU A 195 -9.66 10.69 -2.95
CA LEU A 195 -10.95 10.86 -3.62
C LEU A 195 -12.14 10.51 -2.71
N GLN A 196 -11.88 9.84 -1.59
CA GLN A 196 -12.87 9.30 -0.67
C GLN A 196 -12.44 9.55 0.79
N PRO A 197 -12.27 10.81 1.24
CA PRO A 197 -11.68 11.11 2.55
C PRO A 197 -12.52 10.65 3.76
N ALA A 198 -13.77 10.23 3.53
CA ALA A 198 -14.62 9.63 4.56
C ALA A 198 -14.46 8.10 4.66
N ASN A 199 -13.78 7.47 3.71
CA ASN A 199 -13.53 6.04 3.71
C ASN A 199 -12.28 5.75 4.55
N PRO A 200 -12.39 5.00 5.67
CA PRO A 200 -11.26 4.76 6.57
C PRO A 200 -10.19 3.83 5.97
N ASN A 201 -10.41 3.30 4.77
CA ASN A 201 -9.50 2.36 4.12
C ASN A 201 -8.44 3.04 3.26
N ASN A 202 -8.65 4.31 2.85
CA ASN A 202 -7.65 5.12 2.15
C ASN A 202 -7.31 6.35 2.99
N GLU A 203 -6.05 6.77 2.96
CA GLU A 203 -5.62 7.98 3.65
C GLU A 203 -4.36 8.54 2.98
N VAL A 204 -4.31 9.85 2.76
CA VAL A 204 -3.04 10.57 2.52
C VAL A 204 -2.45 10.93 3.89
N LEU A 205 -1.32 10.30 4.22
CA LEU A 205 -0.69 10.32 5.54
C LEU A 205 0.18 11.54 5.79
N VAL A 206 0.75 12.11 4.72
CA VAL A 206 1.74 13.20 4.82
C VAL A 206 1.45 14.22 3.74
N PHE A 207 1.39 15.48 4.16
CA PHE A 207 1.25 16.64 3.29
C PHE A 207 2.42 17.60 3.47
N SER A 208 2.83 18.25 2.39
CA SER A 208 3.72 19.42 2.44
C SER A 208 3.18 20.49 1.51
N GLN A 209 3.06 21.73 2.00
CA GLN A 209 2.51 22.85 1.23
C GLN A 209 1.13 22.56 0.59
N GLY A 210 0.31 21.74 1.27
CA GLY A 210 -1.01 21.32 0.78
C GLY A 210 -1.00 20.18 -0.26
N GLN A 211 0.17 19.63 -0.59
CA GLN A 211 0.34 18.54 -1.55
C GLN A 211 0.50 17.21 -0.82
N GLY A 212 -0.27 16.19 -1.22
CA GLY A 212 -0.16 14.84 -0.66
C GLY A 212 1.10 14.12 -1.16
N LEU A 213 1.90 13.57 -0.25
CA LEU A 213 3.19 12.94 -0.58
C LEU A 213 3.19 11.43 -0.39
N TYR A 214 2.54 10.96 0.67
CA TYR A 214 2.45 9.54 0.97
C TYR A 214 1.03 9.18 1.31
N ALA A 215 0.53 8.07 0.77
CA ALA A 215 -0.79 7.56 1.05
C ALA A 215 -0.77 6.05 1.23
N VAL A 216 -1.82 5.54 1.85
CA VAL A 216 -2.06 4.11 1.99
C VAL A 216 -3.47 3.74 1.60
N TYR A 217 -3.64 2.49 1.20
CA TYR A 217 -4.92 1.81 1.16
C TYR A 217 -4.83 0.46 1.85
N ILE A 218 -5.93 0.03 2.47
CA ILE A 218 -6.07 -1.30 3.06
C ILE A 218 -7.42 -1.91 2.66
N VAL A 219 -7.43 -3.11 2.07
CA VAL A 219 -8.65 -3.83 1.73
C VAL A 219 -9.41 -4.19 3.02
N PRO A 220 -10.67 -3.77 3.24
CA PRO A 220 -11.37 -4.11 4.47
C PRO A 220 -11.59 -5.63 4.64
N GLU A 221 -11.39 -6.13 5.86
CA GLU A 221 -11.60 -7.54 6.20
C GLU A 221 -13.07 -7.96 5.94
N PRO A 222 -13.33 -9.10 5.25
CA PRO A 222 -14.69 -9.57 4.99
C PRO A 222 -15.55 -9.76 6.25
N ALA A 223 -14.92 -10.08 7.38
CA ALA A 223 -15.61 -10.37 8.65
C ALA A 223 -16.25 -9.13 9.31
N SER A 224 -15.72 -7.93 9.05
CA SER A 224 -16.25 -6.68 9.64
C SER A 224 -17.65 -6.33 9.10
N LEU A 225 -17.95 -6.73 7.86
CA LEU A 225 -19.28 -6.53 7.25
C LEU A 225 -20.33 -7.51 7.80
N LEU A 226 -19.94 -8.75 8.09
CA LEU A 226 -20.84 -9.77 8.65
C LEU A 226 -21.16 -9.51 10.13
N ALA A 227 -20.19 -9.06 10.93
CA ALA A 227 -20.40 -8.79 12.36
C ALA A 227 -21.40 -7.64 12.61
N LEU A 228 -21.37 -6.59 11.78
CA LEU A 228 -22.34 -5.49 11.82
C LEU A 228 -23.75 -5.95 11.42
N GLY A 229 -23.87 -6.82 10.40
CA GLY A 229 -25.16 -7.35 9.94
C GLY A 229 -25.85 -8.28 10.96
N VAL A 230 -25.10 -9.16 11.61
CA VAL A 230 -25.65 -10.12 12.59
C VAL A 230 -26.01 -9.44 13.92
N GLY A 231 -25.22 -8.45 14.36
CA GLY A 231 -25.49 -7.70 15.59
C GLY A 231 -26.83 -6.94 15.56
N LEU A 232 -27.18 -6.32 14.44
CA LEU A 232 -28.44 -5.59 14.26
C LEU A 232 -29.65 -6.54 14.15
N ALA A 233 -29.52 -7.67 13.46
CA ALA A 233 -30.58 -8.67 13.35
C ALA A 233 -30.86 -9.38 14.69
N GLY A 234 -29.82 -9.67 15.48
CA GLY A 234 -29.94 -10.28 16.80
C GLY A 234 -30.70 -9.41 17.80
N VAL A 235 -30.39 -8.11 17.86
CA VAL A 235 -31.08 -7.15 18.75
C VAL A 235 -32.54 -6.94 18.36
N ALA A 236 -32.85 -6.90 17.04
CA ALA A 236 -34.22 -6.80 16.55
C ALA A 236 -35.06 -8.05 16.87
N GLY A 237 -34.48 -9.25 16.74
CA GLY A 237 -35.13 -10.51 17.07
C GLY A 237 -35.41 -10.68 18.58
N LEU A 238 -34.49 -10.22 19.43
CA LEU A 238 -34.65 -10.25 20.90
C LEU A 238 -35.69 -9.26 21.42
N ARG A 239 -35.88 -8.10 20.77
CA ARG A 239 -36.96 -7.15 21.12
C ARG A 239 -38.35 -7.66 20.74
N ARG A 240 -38.49 -8.38 19.62
CA ARG A 240 -39.78 -8.93 19.17
C ARG A 240 -40.29 -10.10 20.00
N ARG A 241 -39.42 -10.82 20.71
CA ARG A 241 -39.80 -11.94 21.60
C ARG A 241 -40.19 -11.52 23.02
N ARG A 242 -40.15 -10.23 23.33
CA ARG A 242 -40.47 -9.68 24.66
C ARG A 242 -41.70 -8.75 24.68
N GLN A 243 -42.53 -8.80 23.63
CA GLN A 243 -43.87 -8.20 23.61
C GLN A 243 -44.92 -9.29 23.47
#